data_AF-A0A6M0GBA9-F1
#
_entry.id   AF-A0A6M0GBA9-F1
#
_cell.length_a   1.000
_cell.length_b   1.000
_cell.length_c   1.000
_cell.angle_alpha   90.00
_cell.angle_beta   90.00
_cell.angle_gamma   90.00
#
_symmetry.space_group_name_H-M   'P 1'
#
loop_
_entity.id
_entity.type
_entity.pdbx_description
1 polymer ?
#
loop_
_entity_poly.entity_id
_entity_poly.type
_entity_poly.pdbx_seq_one_letter_code
_entity_poly.pdbx_strand_id
1 'polypeptide(L)' 'MTVTKLLPTLKNLSRADKLRIMQFLVLELAKEEDALLQPGATYTVWSPYNSHQAAHKLAELLESAII' A
#
# COMPACT_ATOMS: atom_id res chain seq x y z
N MET A 1 18.92 -10.31 -13.46
CA MET A 1 19.55 -9.32 -12.54
C MET A 1 19.30 -9.75 -11.11
N THR A 2 20.24 -9.52 -10.19
CA THR A 2 20.03 -9.81 -8.74
C THR A 2 19.57 -8.56 -8.00
N VAL A 3 18.72 -8.71 -6.98
CA VAL A 3 18.22 -7.60 -6.14
C VAL A 3 19.37 -6.76 -5.58
N THR A 4 20.47 -7.40 -5.20
CA THR A 4 21.68 -6.77 -4.69
C THR A 4 22.29 -5.72 -5.64
N LYS A 5 22.11 -5.89 -6.95
CA LYS A 5 22.59 -4.93 -7.97
C LYS A 5 21.61 -3.76 -8.20
N LEU A 6 20.34 -3.91 -7.81
CA LEU A 6 19.29 -2.91 -8.00
C LEU A 6 19.16 -1.96 -6.79
N LEU A 7 19.46 -2.45 -5.60
CA LEU A 7 19.35 -1.69 -4.34
C LEU A 7 20.11 -0.35 -4.34
N PRO A 8 21.35 -0.23 -4.88
CA PRO A 8 22.03 1.06 -4.93
C PRO A 8 21.27 2.10 -5.76
N THR A 9 20.71 1.68 -6.90
CA THR A 9 19.92 2.55 -7.79
C THR A 9 18.63 3.00 -7.10
N LEU A 10 17.93 2.07 -6.43
CA LEU A 10 16.71 2.39 -5.68
C LEU A 10 16.96 3.37 -4.53
N LYS A 11 18.12 3.29 -3.86
CA LYS A 11 18.49 4.21 -2.78
C LYS A 11 18.63 5.66 -3.26
N ASN A 12 19.09 5.87 -4.49
CA ASN A 12 19.33 7.20 -5.06
C ASN A 12 18.07 7.88 -5.62
N LEU A 13 16.93 7.19 -5.66
CA LEU A 13 15.68 7.75 -6.14
C LEU A 13 15.09 8.80 -5.19
N SER A 14 14.29 9.70 -5.77
CA SER A 14 13.46 10.64 -5.00
C SER A 14 12.46 9.87 -4.12
N ARG A 15 11.96 10.51 -3.05
CA ARG A 15 10.92 9.91 -2.20
C ARG A 15 9.67 9.53 -3.01
N ALA A 16 9.27 10.37 -3.96
CA ALA A 16 8.11 10.12 -4.80
C ALA A 16 8.31 8.90 -5.70
N ASP A 17 9.49 8.74 -6.30
CA ASP A 17 9.77 7.61 -7.20
C ASP A 17 9.92 6.30 -6.43
N LYS A 18 10.47 6.33 -5.22
CA LYS A 18 10.48 5.17 -4.32
C LYS A 18 9.05 4.68 -4.04
N LEU A 19 8.14 5.61 -3.71
CA LEU A 19 6.74 5.28 -3.46
C LEU A 19 6.04 4.74 -4.72
N ARG A 20 6.31 5.30 -5.90
CA ARG A 20 5.77 4.77 -7.17
C ARG A 20 6.23 3.35 -7.44
N ILE A 21 7.52 3.05 -7.23
CA ILE A 21 8.04 1.68 -7.41
C ILE A 21 7.41 0.72 -6.41
N MET A 22 7.27 1.12 -5.14
CA MET A 22 6.58 0.28 -4.15
C MET A 22 5.14 -0.01 -4.57
N GLN A 23 4.40 1.02 -5.01
CA GLN A 23 3.02 0.85 -5.48
C GLN A 23 2.94 -0.08 -6.69
N PHE A 24 3.85 0.07 -7.66
CA PHE A 24 3.94 -0.83 -8.80
C PHE A 24 4.18 -2.28 -8.37
N LEU A 25 5.17 -2.53 -7.50
CA LEU A 25 5.50 -3.88 -7.03
C LEU A 25 4.36 -4.51 -6.24
N VAL A 26 3.70 -3.75 -5.37
CA VAL A 26 2.53 -4.23 -4.61
C VAL A 26 1.37 -4.59 -5.54
N LEU A 27 1.12 -3.79 -6.59
CA LEU A 27 0.08 -4.09 -7.58
C LEU A 27 0.39 -5.34 -8.39
N GLU A 28 1.65 -5.56 -8.77
CA GLU A 28 2.05 -6.78 -9.49
C GLU A 28 1.88 -8.02 -8.60
N LEU A 29 2.29 -7.95 -7.33
CA LEU A 29 2.07 -9.03 -6.37
C LEU A 29 0.58 -9.34 -6.17
N ALA A 30 -0.27 -8.31 -6.05
CA ALA A 30 -1.71 -8.51 -5.90
C ALA A 30 -2.34 -9.24 -7.11
N LYS A 31 -1.84 -9.00 -8.33
CA LYS A 31 -2.31 -9.72 -9.54
C LYS A 31 -1.90 -11.19 -9.51
N GLU A 32 -0.74 -11.51 -8.96
CA GLU A 32 -0.31 -12.90 -8.75
C GLU A 32 -1.19 -13.59 -7.70
N GLU A 33 -1.68 -12.84 -6.69
CA GLU A 33 -2.57 -13.33 -5.64
C GLU A 33 -4.03 -13.52 -6.08
N ASP A 34 -4.55 -12.77 -7.05
CA ASP A 34 -5.90 -12.97 -7.61
C ASP A 34 -6.06 -14.38 -8.22
N ALA A 35 -4.96 -15.02 -8.65
CA ALA A 35 -4.96 -16.41 -9.09
C ALA A 35 -5.01 -17.43 -7.92
N LEU A 36 -4.81 -16.98 -6.68
CA LEU A 36 -4.82 -17.83 -5.48
C LEU A 36 -6.18 -17.85 -4.77
N LEU A 37 -7.07 -16.91 -5.08
CA LEU A 37 -8.39 -16.82 -4.44
C LEU A 37 -9.28 -17.99 -4.90
N GLN A 38 -9.71 -18.80 -3.94
CA GLN A 38 -10.54 -19.97 -4.23
C GLN A 38 -12.02 -19.56 -4.30
N PRO A 39 -12.79 -20.10 -5.27
CA PRO A 39 -14.23 -19.86 -5.34
C PRO A 39 -14.92 -20.25 -4.01
N GLY A 40 -15.72 -19.34 -3.46
CA GLY A 40 -16.48 -19.57 -2.22
C GLY A 40 -15.70 -19.33 -0.91
N ALA A 41 -14.42 -18.97 -0.97
CA ALA A 41 -13.67 -18.56 0.21
C ALA A 41 -13.99 -17.10 0.61
N THR A 42 -13.99 -16.83 1.92
CA THR A 42 -14.17 -15.47 2.47
C THR A 42 -12.80 -14.91 2.86
N TYR A 43 -12.42 -13.79 2.28
CA TYR A 43 -11.15 -13.12 2.56
C TYR A 43 -11.38 -11.83 3.33
N THR A 44 -10.60 -11.62 4.39
CA THR A 44 -10.63 -10.38 5.16
C THR A 44 -9.97 -9.26 4.37
N VAL A 45 -10.78 -8.37 3.81
CA VAL A 45 -10.26 -7.14 3.19
C VAL A 45 -9.84 -6.19 4.31
N TRP A 46 -8.58 -5.75 4.28
CA TRP A 46 -8.12 -4.62 5.09
C TRP A 46 -8.76 -3.33 4.56
N SER A 47 -10.02 -3.12 4.94
CA SER A 47 -10.75 -1.90 4.61
C SER A 47 -10.86 -1.00 5.83
N PRO A 48 -10.81 0.33 5.62
CA PRO A 48 -11.08 1.28 6.69
C PRO A 48 -12.56 1.30 7.11
N TYR A 49 -13.45 0.56 6.42
CA TYR A 49 -14.90 0.59 6.62
C TYR A 49 -15.33 0.29 8.07
N ASN A 50 -14.57 -0.55 8.79
CA ASN A 50 -14.75 -0.82 10.22
C ASN A 50 -13.56 -0.38 11.10
N SER A 51 -12.63 0.39 10.54
CA SER A 51 -11.52 0.95 11.32
C SER A 51 -11.97 2.27 11.94
N HIS A 52 -12.69 2.16 13.07
CA HIS A 52 -13.13 3.32 13.85
C HIS A 52 -11.97 4.26 14.19
N GLN A 53 -10.78 3.71 14.40
CA GLN A 53 -9.55 4.47 14.63
C GLN A 53 -9.13 5.31 13.41
N ALA A 54 -9.30 4.79 12.19
CA ALA A 54 -8.99 5.54 10.97
C ALA A 54 -9.98 6.70 10.75
N ALA A 55 -11.27 6.47 10.99
CA ALA A 55 -12.29 7.52 10.93
C ALA A 55 -12.01 8.63 11.96
N HIS A 56 -11.66 8.24 13.19
CA HIS A 56 -11.28 9.18 14.24
C HIS A 56 -10.04 9.99 13.87
N LYS A 57 -8.99 9.33 13.34
CA LYS A 57 -7.76 10.01 12.91
C LYS A 57 -8.00 11.01 11.77
N LEU A 58 -8.89 10.69 10.83
CA LEU A 58 -9.27 11.59 9.76
C LEU A 58 -10.01 12.83 10.29
N ALA A 59 -10.92 12.65 11.27
CA ALA A 59 -11.63 13.77 11.90
C ALA A 59 -10.65 14.72 12.60
N GLU A 60 -9.70 14.21 13.38
CA GLU A 60 -8.65 15.02 14.02
C GLU A 60 -7.85 15.84 13.00
N LEU A 61 -7.48 15.22 11.87
CA LEU A 61 -6.72 15.90 10.82
C LEU A 61 -7.52 17.04 10.19
N LEU A 62 -8.82 16.83 9.92
CA LEU A 62 -9.69 17.85 9.36
C LEU A 62 -9.90 19.02 10.32
N GLU A 63 -10.07 18.76 11.60
CA GLU A 63 -10.15 19.81 12.62
C GLU A 63 -8.85 20.60 12.72
N SER A 64 -7.70 19.92 12.68
CA SER A 64 -6.38 20.58 12.72
C SER A 64 -6.04 21.40 11.47
N ALA A 65 -6.74 21.18 10.36
CA ALA A 65 -6.54 21.89 9.10
C ALA A 65 -7.45 23.13 8.95
N ILE A 66 -8.41 23.34 9.85
CA ILE A 66 -9.39 24.44 9.81
C ILE A 66 -9.03 25.59 10.79
N ILE A 67 -7.87 25.53 11.45
CA ILE A 67 -7.31 26.61 12.29
C ILE A 67 -6.05 27.15 11.63
#